data_AF-A0A658AYY8-F1
#
_entry.id   AF-A0A658AYY8-F1
#
_cell.length_a   1.000
_cell.length_b   1.000
_cell.length_c   1.000
_cell.angle_alpha   90.00
_cell.angle_beta   90.00
_cell.angle_gamma   90.00
#
_symmetry.space_group_name_H-M   'P 1'
#
loop_
_entity.id
_entity.type
_entity.pdbx_description
1 polymer ?
#
loop_
_entity_poly.entity_id
_entity_poly.type
_entity_poly.pdbx_seq_one_letter_code
_entity_poly.pdbx_strand_id
1 'polypeptide(L)'
;MTTEHFYPESLDDEYMDIMHLMDDLSTVKIDIKVRKASIYKYRQSEHQSKEREDYFSSSEKEVIYLEEQKKRLEAKIDSFPPLPVLPPLEPLIKISGTVDEITCTKALACFDVGAYTTMQEQLERKRRRDSIGTSAAMVAQVLAGSAPHVGKTDNVWQRDKSVYVQGKIDGRSFAGWVEAADVQSGEQVMMAAVPDGDGYMIYAIVACERNVFFYRQSVSGENIRIVLKSMSLTYYVLTFFYRRFLFNHYLNTEHLLAPL
;
A
#
# COMPACT_ATOMS: atom_id res chain seq x y z
N MET A 1 1.03 -35.58 -20.47
CA MET A 1 1.50 -34.90 -19.25
C MET A 1 0.95 -33.50 -19.30
N THR A 2 0.05 -33.14 -18.39
CA THR A 2 -0.39 -31.76 -18.18
C THR A 2 0.82 -30.97 -17.71
N THR A 3 1.35 -30.10 -18.56
CA THR A 3 2.34 -29.11 -18.16
C THR A 3 1.62 -28.19 -17.19
N GLU A 4 1.89 -28.31 -15.89
CA GLU A 4 1.45 -27.32 -14.92
C GLU A 4 2.15 -26.02 -15.28
N HIS A 5 1.37 -25.07 -15.81
CA HIS A 5 1.86 -23.73 -16.10
C HIS A 5 2.17 -23.04 -14.78
N PHE A 6 3.37 -22.47 -14.66
CA PHE A 6 3.70 -21.61 -13.53
C PHE A 6 2.78 -20.39 -13.56
N TYR A 7 1.92 -20.27 -12.55
CA TYR A 7 1.00 -19.16 -12.37
C TYR A 7 1.48 -18.33 -11.18
N PRO A 8 1.91 -17.08 -11.38
CA PRO A 8 2.33 -16.23 -10.27
C PRO A 8 1.12 -15.80 -9.45
N GLU A 9 0.87 -16.52 -8.36
CA GLU A 9 -0.26 -16.29 -7.45
C GLU A 9 -0.25 -14.86 -6.87
N SER A 10 0.95 -14.28 -6.70
CA SER A 10 1.11 -12.91 -6.17
C SER A 10 0.45 -11.81 -7.02
N LEU A 11 0.14 -12.08 -8.30
CA LEU A 11 -0.57 -11.12 -9.14
C LEU A 11 -2.03 -10.93 -8.71
N ASP A 12 -2.65 -11.94 -8.12
CA ASP A 12 -4.06 -11.95 -7.75
C ASP A 12 -4.31 -11.79 -6.25
N ASP A 13 -3.23 -11.64 -5.46
CA ASP A 13 -3.32 -11.33 -4.04
C ASP A 13 -4.14 -10.06 -3.78
N GLU A 14 -5.05 -10.15 -2.81
CA GLU A 14 -5.87 -9.01 -2.36
C GLU A 14 -5.01 -7.87 -1.80
N TYR A 15 -3.93 -8.23 -1.09
CA TYR A 15 -2.94 -7.30 -0.56
C TYR A 15 -1.63 -7.53 -1.30
N MET A 16 -1.05 -6.48 -1.88
CA MET A 16 0.28 -6.57 -2.46
C MET A 16 1.30 -6.94 -1.39
N ASP A 17 1.93 -8.11 -1.50
CA ASP A 17 3.16 -8.44 -0.76
C ASP A 17 4.35 -8.29 -1.69
N ILE A 18 5.17 -7.28 -1.44
CA ILE A 18 6.37 -7.02 -2.26
C ILE A 18 7.35 -8.20 -2.26
N MET A 19 7.41 -8.96 -1.17
CA MET A 19 8.27 -10.14 -1.07
C MET A 19 7.76 -11.26 -1.97
N HIS A 20 6.45 -11.51 -1.95
CA HIS A 20 5.81 -12.53 -2.77
C HIS A 20 5.93 -12.20 -4.27
N LEU A 21 5.66 -10.94 -4.64
CA LEU A 21 5.82 -10.44 -6.01
C LEU A 21 7.25 -10.62 -6.54
N MET A 22 8.25 -10.40 -5.69
CA MET A 22 9.65 -10.55 -6.09
C MET A 22 10.11 -12.00 -6.17
N ASP A 23 9.58 -12.88 -5.32
CA ASP A 23 9.84 -14.31 -5.39
C ASP A 23 9.27 -14.90 -6.69
N ASP A 24 8.03 -14.55 -7.03
CA ASP A 24 7.41 -14.90 -8.31
C ASP A 24 8.21 -14.35 -9.49
N LEU A 25 8.63 -13.08 -9.43
CA LEU A 25 9.44 -12.48 -10.50
C LEU A 25 10.77 -13.21 -10.68
N SER A 26 11.41 -13.64 -9.59
CA SER A 26 12.64 -14.42 -9.62
C SER A 26 12.40 -15.78 -10.28
N THR A 27 11.34 -16.48 -9.87
CA THR A 27 10.96 -17.79 -10.41
C THR A 27 10.67 -17.71 -11.90
N VAL A 28 9.84 -16.75 -12.34
CA VAL A 28 9.55 -16.51 -13.76
C VAL A 28 10.83 -16.23 -14.57
N LYS A 29 11.75 -15.41 -14.04
CA LYS A 29 13.03 -15.10 -14.72
C LYS A 29 13.90 -16.34 -14.91
N ILE A 30 14.00 -17.19 -13.89
CA ILE A 30 14.74 -18.45 -13.96
C ILE A 30 14.10 -19.36 -15.01
N ASP A 31 12.78 -19.46 -15.01
CA ASP A 31 12.05 -20.38 -15.86
C ASP A 31 12.11 -19.99 -17.35
N ILE A 32 11.94 -18.70 -17.66
CA ILE A 32 12.20 -18.14 -19.00
C ILE A 32 13.61 -18.48 -19.46
N LYS A 33 14.61 -18.29 -18.60
CA LYS A 33 16.03 -18.54 -18.93
C LYS A 33 16.27 -20.02 -19.25
N VAL A 34 15.75 -20.92 -18.42
CA VAL A 34 15.90 -22.37 -18.61
C VAL A 34 15.22 -22.81 -19.91
N ARG A 35 13.95 -22.41 -20.14
CA ARG A 35 13.21 -22.78 -21.35
C ARG A 35 13.87 -22.24 -22.63
N LYS A 36 14.30 -20.98 -22.65
CA LYS A 36 15.01 -20.40 -23.80
C LYS A 36 16.30 -21.15 -24.11
N ALA A 37 17.07 -21.55 -23.08
CA ALA A 37 18.29 -22.33 -23.28
C ALA A 37 17.99 -23.73 -23.86
N SER A 38 16.93 -24.39 -23.41
CA SER A 38 16.48 -25.68 -23.92
C SER A 38 16.03 -25.60 -25.38
N ILE A 39 15.19 -24.61 -25.72
CA ILE A 39 14.73 -24.33 -27.09
C ILE A 39 15.94 -24.07 -28.01
N TYR A 40 16.89 -23.24 -27.57
CA TYR A 40 18.09 -22.94 -28.33
C TYR A 40 18.90 -24.22 -28.63
N LYS A 41 19.14 -25.07 -27.62
CA LYS A 41 19.86 -26.34 -27.80
C LYS A 41 19.15 -27.28 -28.76
N TYR A 42 17.82 -27.37 -28.69
CA TYR A 42 17.03 -28.21 -29.59
C TYR A 42 17.12 -27.72 -31.04
N ARG A 43 16.97 -26.41 -31.27
CA ARG A 43 17.06 -25.81 -32.61
C ARG A 43 18.43 -26.03 -33.27
N GLN A 44 19.49 -26.23 -32.48
CA GLN A 44 20.84 -26.54 -32.97
C GLN A 44 21.09 -28.05 -33.21
N SER A 45 20.15 -28.92 -32.85
CA SER A 45 20.33 -30.37 -32.96
C SER A 45 19.95 -30.90 -34.35
N GLU A 46 20.71 -31.87 -34.86
CA GLU A 46 20.46 -32.52 -36.17
C GLU A 46 19.29 -33.52 -36.14
N HIS A 47 18.79 -33.88 -34.96
CA HIS A 47 17.72 -34.87 -34.80
C HIS A 47 16.42 -34.22 -34.35
N GLN A 48 15.67 -33.75 -35.34
CA GLN A 48 14.34 -33.19 -35.17
C GLN A 48 13.30 -34.27 -35.44
N SER A 49 12.53 -34.63 -34.41
CA SER A 49 11.35 -35.49 -34.54
C SER A 49 10.10 -34.65 -34.35
N LYS A 50 9.00 -35.02 -35.00
CA LYS A 50 7.73 -34.29 -34.90
C LYS A 50 7.25 -34.12 -33.45
N GLU A 51 7.37 -35.15 -32.62
CA GLU A 51 7.02 -35.09 -31.19
C GLU A 51 7.87 -34.07 -30.41
N ARG A 52 9.15 -33.93 -30.75
CA ARG A 52 10.00 -32.90 -30.14
C ARG A 52 9.65 -31.51 -30.66
N GLU A 53 9.31 -31.39 -31.94
CA GLU A 53 8.87 -30.12 -32.52
C GLU A 53 7.61 -29.58 -31.83
N ASP A 54 6.63 -30.45 -31.60
CA ASP A 54 5.39 -30.11 -30.89
C ASP A 54 5.68 -29.67 -29.44
N TYR A 55 6.59 -30.37 -28.74
CA TYR A 55 7.01 -30.03 -27.38
C TYR A 55 7.70 -28.65 -27.30
N PHE A 56 8.66 -28.37 -28.19
CA PHE A 56 9.38 -27.10 -28.18
C PHE A 56 8.51 -25.94 -28.70
N SER A 57 7.60 -26.20 -29.64
CA SER A 57 6.56 -25.23 -30.03
C SER A 57 5.65 -24.85 -28.86
N SER A 58 5.28 -25.83 -28.00
CA SER A 58 4.54 -25.56 -26.77
C SER A 58 5.39 -24.75 -25.77
N SER A 59 6.67 -25.07 -25.63
CA SER A 59 7.60 -24.35 -24.75
C SER A 59 7.79 -22.89 -25.19
N GLU A 60 7.79 -22.62 -26.50
CA GLU A 60 7.88 -21.25 -27.04
C GLU A 60 6.64 -20.41 -26.69
N LYS A 61 5.44 -21.00 -26.78
CA LYS A 61 4.20 -20.35 -26.33
C LYS A 61 4.24 -20.04 -24.83
N GLU A 62 4.78 -20.96 -24.05
CA GLU A 62 4.93 -20.77 -22.60
C GLU A 62 5.93 -19.67 -22.25
N VAL A 63 7.02 -19.54 -23.00
CA VAL A 63 7.96 -18.41 -22.85
C VAL A 63 7.27 -17.07 -23.12
N ILE A 64 6.43 -16.98 -24.15
CA ILE A 64 5.66 -15.75 -24.44
C ILE A 64 4.72 -15.43 -23.27
N TYR A 65 4.00 -16.42 -22.76
CA TYR A 65 3.13 -16.26 -21.60
C TYR A 65 3.89 -15.78 -20.35
N LEU A 66 5.05 -16.39 -20.06
CA LEU A 66 5.87 -16.00 -18.92
C LEU A 66 6.47 -14.60 -19.07
N GLU A 67 6.83 -14.18 -20.28
CA GLU A 67 7.28 -12.80 -20.53
C GLU A 67 6.18 -11.77 -20.24
N GLU A 68 4.93 -12.11 -20.57
CA GLU A 68 3.78 -11.28 -20.22
C GLU A 68 3.58 -11.22 -18.70
N GLN A 69 3.64 -12.37 -18.00
CA GLN A 69 3.53 -12.40 -16.54
C GLN A 69 4.67 -11.62 -15.86
N LYS A 70 5.90 -11.76 -16.37
CA LYS A 70 7.07 -10.98 -15.90
C LYS A 70 6.78 -9.47 -15.98
N LYS A 71 6.23 -8.99 -17.11
CA LYS A 71 5.89 -7.58 -17.29
C LYS A 71 4.81 -7.13 -16.30
N ARG A 72 3.80 -7.96 -16.04
CA ARG A 72 2.75 -7.68 -15.05
C ARG A 72 3.33 -7.59 -13.64
N LEU A 73 4.23 -8.51 -13.27
CA LEU A 73 4.94 -8.51 -11.98
C LEU A 73 5.80 -7.26 -11.82
N GLU A 74 6.60 -6.90 -12.83
CA GLU A 74 7.42 -5.68 -12.82
C GLU A 74 6.54 -4.43 -12.66
N ALA A 75 5.44 -4.32 -13.39
CA ALA A 75 4.49 -3.21 -13.25
C ALA A 75 3.85 -3.16 -11.85
N LYS A 76 3.48 -4.31 -11.27
CA LYS A 76 2.86 -4.36 -9.94
C LYS A 76 3.86 -4.00 -8.83
N ILE A 77 5.11 -4.43 -8.97
CA ILE A 77 6.25 -4.02 -8.13
C ILE A 77 6.48 -2.52 -8.23
N ASP A 78 6.52 -1.95 -9.44
CA ASP A 78 6.73 -0.51 -9.64
C ASP A 78 5.57 0.33 -9.09
N SER A 79 4.35 -0.22 -9.07
CA SER A 79 3.18 0.41 -8.45
C SER A 79 3.12 0.26 -6.93
N PHE A 80 4.08 -0.43 -6.31
CA PHE A 80 4.06 -0.66 -4.86
C PHE A 80 4.17 0.67 -4.10
N PRO A 81 3.33 0.92 -3.09
CA PRO A 81 3.34 2.19 -2.37
C PRO A 81 4.69 2.49 -1.69
N PRO A 82 5.01 3.77 -1.47
CA PRO A 82 6.22 4.14 -0.73
C PRO A 82 6.17 3.60 0.69
N LEU A 83 7.35 3.39 1.28
CA LEU A 83 7.45 2.91 2.65
C LEU A 83 6.79 3.86 3.66
N PRO A 84 6.11 3.34 4.70
CA PRO A 84 5.47 4.17 5.72
C PRO A 84 6.51 4.98 6.48
N VAL A 85 6.38 6.30 6.59
CA VAL A 85 7.32 7.15 7.33
C VAL A 85 6.97 7.16 8.82
N LEU A 86 7.86 6.65 9.68
CA LEU A 86 7.63 6.56 11.13
C LEU A 86 8.90 6.89 11.94
N PRO A 87 8.76 7.61 13.09
CA PRO A 87 7.60 8.38 13.51
C PRO A 87 7.37 9.62 12.61
N PRO A 88 6.24 10.35 12.74
CA PRO A 88 6.08 11.63 12.06
C PRO A 88 7.23 12.57 12.41
N LEU A 89 7.86 13.13 11.38
CA LEU A 89 9.01 14.04 11.54
C LEU A 89 8.60 15.39 12.14
N GLU A 90 7.35 15.79 11.90
CA GLU A 90 6.78 17.05 12.39
C GLU A 90 5.50 16.81 13.19
N PRO A 91 5.07 17.78 14.01
CA PRO A 91 3.79 17.72 14.70
C PRO A 91 2.63 17.56 13.73
N LEU A 92 1.71 16.66 14.07
CA LEU A 92 0.49 16.48 13.28
C LEU A 92 -0.40 17.71 13.34
N ILE A 93 -0.86 18.13 12.18
CA ILE A 93 -1.93 19.11 11.99
C ILE A 93 -3.24 18.41 11.66
N LYS A 94 -4.33 19.02 12.08
CA LYS A 94 -5.68 18.61 11.68
C LYS A 94 -6.06 19.37 10.41
N ILE A 95 -6.40 18.64 9.36
CA ILE A 95 -6.97 19.19 8.13
C ILE A 95 -8.39 18.65 7.93
N SER A 96 -9.25 19.43 7.28
CA SER A 96 -10.61 19.05 6.95
C SER A 96 -11.00 19.70 5.62
N GLY A 97 -11.76 18.98 4.81
CA GLY A 97 -12.11 19.42 3.46
C GLY A 97 -12.89 18.35 2.72
N THR A 98 -13.15 18.60 1.45
CA THR A 98 -13.83 17.63 0.57
C THR A 98 -12.80 16.88 -0.25
N VAL A 99 -12.97 15.55 -0.35
CA VAL A 99 -12.09 14.72 -1.17
C VAL A 99 -12.45 14.91 -2.65
N ASP A 100 -11.54 15.44 -3.45
CA ASP A 100 -11.76 15.59 -4.89
C ASP A 100 -11.57 14.24 -5.60
N GLU A 101 -10.47 13.55 -5.28
CA GLU A 101 -10.04 12.30 -5.89
C GLU A 101 -9.42 11.42 -4.82
N ILE A 102 -9.65 10.10 -4.88
CA ILE A 102 -9.06 9.14 -3.94
C ILE A 102 -8.76 7.81 -4.62
N THR A 103 -7.61 7.25 -4.30
CA THR A 103 -7.18 5.91 -4.71
C THR A 103 -6.66 5.17 -3.49
N CYS A 104 -7.11 3.93 -3.34
CA CYS A 104 -6.75 3.07 -2.21
C CYS A 104 -6.01 1.83 -2.72
N THR A 105 -4.82 1.58 -2.20
CA THR A 105 -3.99 0.42 -2.54
C THR A 105 -3.79 -0.45 -1.32
N LYS A 106 -4.29 -1.68 -1.36
CA LYS A 106 -4.10 -2.68 -0.31
C LYS A 106 -2.70 -3.31 -0.43
N ALA A 107 -1.90 -3.22 0.63
CA ALA A 107 -0.55 -3.77 0.64
C ALA A 107 -0.14 -4.24 2.05
N LEU A 108 0.77 -5.21 2.10
CA LEU A 108 1.46 -5.61 3.31
C LEU A 108 2.65 -4.68 3.53
N ALA A 109 2.65 -3.95 4.64
CA ALA A 109 3.73 -3.04 4.99
C ALA A 109 4.21 -3.27 6.42
N CYS A 110 5.48 -2.96 6.67
CA CYS A 110 6.12 -3.09 7.97
C CYS A 110 6.13 -1.76 8.71
N PHE A 111 5.66 -1.75 9.95
CA PHE A 111 5.50 -0.55 10.79
C PHE A 111 6.26 -0.64 12.11
N ASP A 112 7.11 -1.66 12.29
CA ASP A 112 8.00 -1.76 13.44
C ASP A 112 9.07 -0.65 13.37
N VAL A 113 9.08 0.23 14.38
CA VAL A 113 9.92 1.43 14.45
C VAL A 113 11.42 1.10 14.55
N GLY A 114 11.80 0.11 15.37
CA GLY A 114 13.22 -0.24 15.56
C GLY A 114 13.79 -0.93 14.32
N ALA A 115 12.91 -1.69 13.67
CA ALA A 115 13.18 -2.31 12.40
C ALA A 115 13.28 -1.23 11.29
N TYR A 116 12.41 -0.21 11.32
CA TYR A 116 12.33 0.85 10.31
C TYR A 116 13.56 1.77 10.26
N THR A 117 14.15 2.16 11.39
CA THR A 117 15.40 2.96 11.41
C THR A 117 16.54 2.23 10.70
N THR A 118 16.68 0.94 10.98
CA THR A 118 17.66 0.07 10.33
C THR A 118 17.38 -0.06 8.84
N MET A 119 16.11 -0.18 8.46
CA MET A 119 15.66 -0.30 7.08
C MET A 119 15.87 0.99 6.27
N GLN A 120 15.54 2.17 6.82
CA GLN A 120 15.79 3.46 6.18
C GLN A 120 17.28 3.70 5.97
N GLU A 121 18.12 3.46 6.97
CA GLU A 121 19.57 3.59 6.81
C GLU A 121 20.11 2.66 5.70
N GLN A 122 19.62 1.42 5.63
CA GLN A 122 20.01 0.50 4.57
C GLN A 122 19.53 0.96 3.19
N LEU A 123 18.32 1.51 3.12
CA LEU A 123 17.75 2.08 1.90
C LEU A 123 18.57 3.29 1.43
N GLU A 124 18.97 4.18 2.34
CA GLU A 124 19.83 5.32 2.02
C GLU A 124 21.24 4.88 1.60
N ARG A 125 21.86 3.94 2.32
CA ARG A 125 23.15 3.34 1.93
C ARG A 125 23.08 2.72 0.54
N LYS A 126 21.94 2.13 0.19
CA LYS A 126 21.73 1.52 -1.12
C LYS A 126 21.45 2.55 -2.20
N ARG A 127 20.59 3.53 -1.94
CA ARG A 127 20.35 4.68 -2.83
C ARG A 127 21.65 5.42 -3.18
N ARG A 128 22.55 5.60 -2.19
CA ARG A 128 23.89 6.19 -2.40
C ARG A 128 24.82 5.31 -3.27
N ARG A 129 24.66 3.99 -3.22
CA ARG A 129 25.45 3.05 -4.05
C ARG A 129 24.90 2.92 -5.47
N ASP A 130 23.58 2.94 -5.61
CA ASP A 130 22.93 2.52 -6.86
C ASP A 130 22.45 3.70 -7.72
N SER A 131 22.53 4.97 -7.26
CA SER A 131 22.13 6.21 -7.98
C SER A 131 20.67 6.28 -8.48
N ILE A 132 19.94 5.19 -8.38
CA ILE A 132 18.52 5.04 -8.72
C ILE A 132 17.72 5.44 -7.48
N GLY A 133 16.61 6.17 -7.68
CA GLY A 133 15.67 6.52 -6.62
C GLY A 133 15.19 5.29 -5.82
N THR A 134 14.45 5.51 -4.73
CA THR A 134 13.91 4.38 -3.94
C THR A 134 12.98 3.55 -4.80
N SER A 135 13.45 2.42 -5.33
CA SER A 135 12.61 1.48 -6.06
C SER A 135 12.05 0.43 -5.11
N ALA A 136 10.89 -0.13 -5.43
CA ALA A 136 10.30 -1.23 -4.69
C ALA A 136 11.26 -2.45 -4.58
N ALA A 137 12.12 -2.64 -5.59
CA ALA A 137 13.20 -3.62 -5.55
C ALA A 137 14.29 -3.32 -4.49
N MET A 138 14.58 -2.05 -4.20
CA MET A 138 15.45 -1.70 -3.07
C MET A 138 14.78 -2.02 -1.74
N VAL A 139 13.50 -1.67 -1.61
CA VAL A 139 12.69 -1.90 -0.41
C VAL A 139 12.66 -3.38 -0.03
N ALA A 140 12.34 -4.25 -0.98
CA ALA A 140 12.29 -5.68 -0.73
C ALA A 140 13.65 -6.28 -0.37
N GLN A 141 14.74 -5.82 -0.98
CA GLN A 141 16.08 -6.33 -0.66
C GLN A 141 16.51 -5.98 0.77
N VAL A 142 16.03 -4.85 1.30
CA VAL A 142 16.23 -4.50 2.70
C VAL A 142 15.33 -5.35 3.60
N LEU A 143 14.05 -5.54 3.22
CA LEU A 143 13.11 -6.40 3.95
C LEU A 143 13.53 -7.89 3.96
N ALA A 144 14.22 -8.37 2.92
CA ALA A 144 14.74 -9.72 2.80
C ALA A 144 15.99 -9.99 3.67
N GLY A 145 16.51 -8.99 4.40
CA GLY A 145 17.63 -9.17 5.33
C GLY A 145 19.02 -9.25 4.67
N SER A 146 19.20 -8.74 3.45
CA SER A 146 20.45 -8.87 2.67
C SER A 146 21.64 -8.00 3.15
N ALA A 147 21.78 -7.74 4.45
CA ALA A 147 22.94 -7.05 5.02
C ALA A 147 23.64 -7.92 6.08
N PRO A 148 24.99 -8.03 6.09
CA PRO A 148 25.71 -9.10 6.80
C PRO A 148 25.76 -8.96 8.33
N HIS A 149 24.96 -8.06 8.93
CA HIS A 149 25.15 -7.63 10.33
C HIS A 149 23.87 -7.64 11.17
N VAL A 150 22.73 -8.10 10.64
CA VAL A 150 21.57 -8.38 11.48
C VAL A 150 21.65 -9.86 11.82
N GLY A 151 22.11 -10.14 13.04
CA GLY A 151 22.09 -11.47 13.60
C GLY A 151 20.73 -12.11 13.36
N LYS A 152 20.76 -13.41 13.08
CA LYS A 152 19.62 -14.31 12.97
C LYS A 152 18.84 -14.29 14.29
N THR A 153 18.06 -13.23 14.50
CA THR A 153 16.96 -13.19 15.47
C THR A 153 15.72 -13.51 14.68
N ASP A 154 14.90 -14.42 15.20
CA ASP A 154 13.70 -15.02 14.61
C ASP A 154 12.56 -14.02 14.28
N ASN A 155 12.87 -12.73 14.20
CA ASN A 155 11.95 -11.65 13.90
C ASN A 155 11.81 -11.51 12.39
N VAL A 156 11.05 -12.41 11.78
CA VAL A 156 10.41 -12.10 10.50
C VAL A 156 9.63 -10.81 10.72
N TRP A 157 10.06 -9.73 10.06
CA TRP A 157 9.42 -8.42 10.10
C TRP A 157 7.91 -8.58 10.01
N GLN A 158 7.19 -8.27 11.09
CA GLN A 158 5.75 -8.41 11.12
C GLN A 158 5.17 -7.40 10.12
N ARG A 159 4.64 -7.92 9.00
CA ARG A 159 3.96 -7.13 7.98
C ARG A 159 2.48 -7.23 8.23
N ASP A 160 1.80 -6.10 8.42
CA ASP A 160 0.35 -6.13 8.60
C ASP A 160 -0.39 -5.60 7.36
N LYS A 161 -1.62 -6.08 7.23
CA LYS A 161 -2.59 -5.65 6.22
C LYS A 161 -2.86 -4.16 6.40
N SER A 162 -2.69 -3.41 5.31
CA SER A 162 -2.71 -1.95 5.34
C SER A 162 -3.31 -1.41 4.05
N VAL A 163 -3.78 -0.17 4.10
CA VAL A 163 -4.22 0.56 2.92
C VAL A 163 -3.37 1.81 2.78
N TYR A 164 -2.70 1.95 1.65
CA TYR A 164 -2.11 3.22 1.23
C TYR A 164 -3.18 4.02 0.48
N VAL A 165 -3.45 5.22 0.97
CA VAL A 165 -4.44 6.11 0.39
C VAL A 165 -3.72 7.29 -0.23
N GLN A 166 -4.12 7.69 -1.43
CA GLN A 166 -3.63 8.89 -2.08
C GLN A 166 -4.78 9.60 -2.78
N GLY A 167 -4.71 10.93 -2.86
CA GLY A 167 -5.82 11.70 -3.40
C GLY A 167 -5.57 13.20 -3.39
N LYS A 168 -6.67 13.95 -3.52
CA LYS A 168 -6.69 15.41 -3.39
C LYS A 168 -7.79 15.85 -2.44
N ILE A 169 -7.47 16.83 -1.61
CA ILE A 169 -8.39 17.50 -0.70
C ILE A 169 -8.30 19.00 -0.96
N ASP A 170 -9.42 19.62 -1.33
CA ASP A 170 -9.50 21.04 -1.70
C ASP A 170 -8.38 21.47 -2.68
N GLY A 171 -8.09 20.64 -3.69
CA GLY A 171 -7.06 20.87 -4.71
C GLY A 171 -5.61 20.55 -4.30
N ARG A 172 -5.34 20.18 -3.05
CA ARG A 172 -4.00 19.78 -2.58
C ARG A 172 -3.87 18.27 -2.50
N SER A 173 -2.72 17.73 -2.91
CA SER A 173 -2.48 16.29 -2.84
C SER A 173 -2.35 15.81 -1.38
N PHE A 174 -2.78 14.59 -1.11
CA PHE A 174 -2.49 13.91 0.13
C PHE A 174 -2.14 12.44 -0.14
N ALA A 175 -1.29 11.85 0.70
CA ALA A 175 -1.04 10.42 0.66
C ALA A 175 -0.58 9.88 2.02
N GLY A 176 -0.81 8.59 2.30
CA GLY A 176 -0.34 7.98 3.54
C GLY A 176 -0.93 6.61 3.84
N TRP A 177 -0.40 5.98 4.88
CA TRP A 177 -0.79 4.63 5.29
C TRP A 177 -1.81 4.66 6.42
N VAL A 178 -2.91 3.92 6.24
CA VAL A 178 -3.98 3.74 7.21
C VAL A 178 -4.34 2.25 7.34
N GLU A 179 -5.08 1.89 8.40
CA GLU A 179 -5.51 0.51 8.64
C GLU A 179 -6.54 0.04 7.60
N ALA A 180 -7.51 0.91 7.29
CA ALA A 180 -8.50 0.70 6.24
C ALA A 180 -8.92 2.05 5.66
N ALA A 181 -9.63 2.06 4.54
CA ALA A 181 -10.20 3.28 3.97
C ALA A 181 -11.49 2.96 3.23
N ASP A 182 -12.58 3.58 3.67
CA ASP A 182 -13.89 3.56 3.01
C ASP A 182 -14.35 5.01 2.86
N VAL A 183 -13.62 5.75 2.03
CA VAL A 183 -13.83 7.16 1.72
C VAL A 183 -14.02 7.30 0.22
N GLN A 184 -14.98 8.11 -0.20
CA GLN A 184 -15.30 8.36 -1.59
C GLN A 184 -15.03 9.81 -2.00
N SER A 185 -14.85 10.04 -3.30
CA SER A 185 -14.82 11.39 -3.85
C SER A 185 -16.15 12.12 -3.55
N GLY A 186 -16.06 13.40 -3.21
CA GLY A 186 -17.18 14.23 -2.77
C GLY A 186 -17.48 14.16 -1.27
N GLU A 187 -16.88 13.22 -0.52
CA GLU A 187 -17.10 13.14 0.92
C GLU A 187 -16.29 14.17 1.70
N GLN A 188 -16.91 14.70 2.75
CA GLN A 188 -16.21 15.54 3.71
C GLN A 188 -15.42 14.67 4.68
N VAL A 189 -14.12 14.97 4.79
CA VAL A 189 -13.20 14.20 5.61
C VAL A 189 -12.41 15.08 6.56
N MET A 190 -11.87 14.43 7.57
CA MET A 190 -10.92 15.01 8.50
C MET A 190 -9.70 14.11 8.57
N MET A 191 -8.50 14.69 8.47
CA MET A 191 -7.24 13.94 8.46
C MET A 191 -6.26 14.50 9.47
N ALA A 192 -5.46 13.60 10.04
CA ALA A 192 -4.27 13.96 10.80
C ALA A 192 -3.07 13.84 9.86
N ALA A 193 -2.38 14.96 9.62
CA ALA A 193 -1.38 15.07 8.56
C ALA A 193 -0.13 15.84 8.98
N VAL A 194 0.94 15.67 8.22
CA VAL A 194 2.14 16.52 8.22
C VAL A 194 2.23 17.19 6.84
N PRO A 195 2.57 18.48 6.74
CA PRO A 195 2.87 19.10 5.44
C PRO A 195 3.99 18.34 4.71
N ASP A 196 3.78 18.04 3.42
CA ASP A 196 4.77 17.34 2.58
C ASP A 196 4.83 18.01 1.20
N GLY A 197 5.80 18.92 1.04
CA GLY A 197 5.88 19.80 -0.13
C GLY A 197 4.62 20.64 -0.31
N ASP A 198 3.98 20.53 -1.46
CA ASP A 198 2.72 21.22 -1.79
C ASP A 198 1.46 20.46 -1.31
N GLY A 199 1.65 19.29 -0.67
CA GLY A 199 0.58 18.40 -0.22
C GLY A 199 0.69 18.00 1.25
N TYR A 200 0.12 16.83 1.57
CA TYR A 200 0.02 16.31 2.93
C TYR A 200 0.38 14.82 3.03
N MET A 201 1.23 14.48 3.98
CA MET A 201 1.44 13.10 4.42
C MET A 201 0.45 12.77 5.55
N ILE A 202 -0.47 11.84 5.34
CA ILE A 202 -1.54 11.53 6.29
C ILE A 202 -1.23 10.29 7.13
N TYR A 203 -1.71 10.31 8.37
CA TYR A 203 -1.56 9.22 9.34
C TYR A 203 -2.90 8.67 9.84
N ALA A 204 -3.98 9.43 9.61
CA ALA A 204 -5.34 9.02 9.88
C ALA A 204 -6.31 9.78 8.97
N ILE A 205 -7.42 9.14 8.63
CA ILE A 205 -8.52 9.72 7.85
C ILE A 205 -9.86 9.32 8.47
N VAL A 206 -10.80 10.25 8.47
CA VAL A 206 -12.15 10.09 9.03
C VAL A 206 -13.16 10.59 8.02
N ALA A 207 -14.16 9.77 7.69
CA ALA A 207 -15.34 10.20 6.96
C ALA A 207 -16.33 10.85 7.93
N CYS A 208 -16.53 12.17 7.81
CA CYS A 208 -17.33 12.95 8.77
C CYS A 208 -18.80 12.52 8.84
N GLU A 209 -19.36 12.02 7.72
CA GLU A 209 -20.75 11.58 7.65
C GLU A 209 -20.97 10.22 8.32
N ARG A 210 -20.00 9.31 8.17
CA ARG A 210 -20.12 7.92 8.64
C ARG A 210 -19.58 7.69 10.05
N ASN A 211 -18.84 8.66 10.61
CA ASN A 211 -18.21 8.54 11.94
C ASN A 211 -17.23 7.37 12.09
N VAL A 212 -16.62 6.93 10.97
CA VAL A 212 -15.65 5.84 10.97
C VAL A 212 -14.25 6.43 10.97
N PHE A 213 -13.45 6.04 11.96
CA PHE A 213 -12.06 6.45 12.13
C PHE A 213 -11.13 5.38 11.59
N PHE A 214 -10.29 5.76 10.63
CA PHE A 214 -9.24 4.89 10.12
C PHE A 214 -7.88 5.44 10.55
N TYR A 215 -7.28 4.79 11.55
CA TYR A 215 -5.95 5.12 12.05
C TYR A 215 -5.22 3.84 12.40
N ARG A 216 -3.89 3.81 12.23
CA ARG A 216 -3.12 2.61 12.56
C ARG A 216 -2.57 2.69 13.99
N GLN A 217 -2.84 1.66 14.78
CA GLN A 217 -2.41 1.57 16.19
C GLN A 217 -0.87 1.50 16.35
N SER A 218 -0.15 0.87 15.42
CA SER A 218 1.32 0.72 15.45
C SER A 218 2.09 2.03 15.25
N VAL A 219 1.45 3.09 14.74
CA VAL A 219 2.07 4.40 14.52
C VAL A 219 2.11 5.23 15.81
N SER A 220 1.55 4.72 16.92
CA SER A 220 1.28 5.43 18.16
C SER A 220 2.52 5.95 18.90
N GLY A 221 3.05 7.10 18.48
CA GLY A 221 3.68 8.06 19.39
C GLY A 221 2.63 8.78 20.26
N GLU A 222 3.00 9.20 21.47
CA GLU A 222 2.14 9.90 22.46
C GLU A 222 1.32 11.05 21.82
N ASN A 223 1.95 11.80 20.91
CA ASN A 223 1.36 12.96 20.23
C ASN A 223 0.20 12.60 19.28
N ILE A 224 0.27 11.44 18.62
CA ILE A 224 -0.77 10.99 17.68
C ILE A 224 -2.05 10.62 18.44
N ARG A 225 -1.90 9.99 19.61
CA ARG A 225 -3.04 9.68 20.50
C ARG A 225 -3.80 10.92 20.95
N ILE A 226 -3.10 12.01 21.22
CA ILE A 226 -3.70 13.27 21.68
C ILE A 226 -4.52 13.92 20.56
N VAL A 227 -3.98 13.99 19.34
CA VAL A 227 -4.69 14.55 18.19
C VAL A 227 -5.92 13.70 17.83
N LEU A 228 -5.80 12.37 17.83
CA LEU A 228 -6.93 11.47 17.58
C LEU A 228 -8.03 11.59 18.65
N LYS A 229 -7.65 11.66 19.94
CA LYS A 229 -8.61 11.90 21.03
C LYS A 229 -9.29 13.26 20.89
N SER A 230 -8.57 14.31 20.49
CA SER A 230 -9.15 15.64 20.30
C SER A 230 -10.11 15.67 19.11
N MET A 231 -9.80 14.96 18.01
CA MET A 231 -10.69 14.81 16.86
C MET A 231 -12.01 14.13 17.25
N SER A 232 -11.93 13.01 17.97
CA SER A 232 -13.11 12.29 18.45
C SER A 232 -13.94 13.16 19.42
N LEU A 233 -13.30 13.78 20.42
CA LEU A 233 -13.97 14.58 21.44
C LEU A 233 -14.65 15.82 20.85
N THR A 234 -13.97 16.57 19.97
CA THR A 234 -14.54 17.76 19.34
C THR A 234 -15.76 17.43 18.50
N TYR A 235 -15.74 16.31 17.78
CA TYR A 235 -16.87 15.88 16.98
C TYR A 235 -18.07 15.50 17.85
N TYR A 236 -17.91 14.65 18.89
CA TYR A 236 -19.01 14.29 19.80
C TYR A 236 -19.66 15.50 20.47
N VAL A 237 -18.85 16.49 20.88
CA VAL A 237 -19.35 17.73 21.46
C VAL A 237 -20.16 18.52 20.43
N LEU A 238 -19.67 18.65 19.20
CA LEU A 238 -20.37 19.36 18.13
C LEU A 238 -21.70 18.68 17.76
N THR A 239 -21.74 17.35 17.63
CA THR A 239 -22.97 16.60 17.32
C THR A 239 -23.98 16.69 18.46
N PHE A 240 -23.51 16.69 19.71
CA PHE A 240 -24.38 16.86 20.89
C PHE A 240 -25.04 18.24 20.89
N PHE A 241 -24.28 19.31 20.62
CA PHE A 241 -24.84 20.65 20.52
C PHE A 241 -25.77 20.81 19.31
N TYR A 242 -25.43 20.24 18.15
CA TYR A 242 -26.28 20.27 16.95
C TYR A 242 -27.61 19.54 17.18
N ARG A 243 -27.60 18.35 17.78
CA ARG A 243 -28.82 17.62 18.14
C ARG A 243 -29.67 18.38 19.13
N ARG A 244 -29.04 19.01 20.12
CA ARG A 244 -29.76 19.80 21.14
C ARG A 244 -30.36 21.08 20.56
N PHE A 245 -29.67 21.72 19.62
CA PHE A 245 -30.18 22.87 18.88
C PHE A 245 -31.37 22.50 17.98
N LEU A 246 -31.27 21.42 17.20
CA LEU A 246 -32.37 20.92 16.37
C LEU A 246 -33.58 20.49 17.21
N PHE A 247 -33.36 19.82 18.34
CA PHE A 247 -34.43 19.45 19.28
C PHE A 247 -35.12 20.67 19.90
N ASN A 248 -34.36 21.68 20.33
CA ASN A 248 -34.92 22.93 20.83
C ASN A 248 -35.67 23.72 19.75
N HIS A 249 -35.18 23.70 18.51
CA HIS A 249 -35.87 24.36 17.40
C HIS A 249 -37.20 23.66 17.08
N TYR A 250 -37.22 22.33 17.05
CA TYR A 250 -38.41 21.51 16.84
C TYR A 250 -39.48 21.75 17.92
N LEU A 251 -39.09 21.79 19.21
CA LEU A 251 -40.00 22.10 20.31
C LEU A 251 -40.56 23.53 20.25
N ASN A 252 -39.76 24.51 19.82
CA ASN A 252 -40.22 25.90 19.68
C ASN A 252 -41.20 26.08 18.51
N THR A 253 -41.13 25.23 17.47
CA THR A 253 -42.07 25.28 16.34
C THR A 253 -43.43 24.66 16.65
N GLU A 254 -43.53 23.69 17.56
CA GLU A 254 -44.83 23.10 17.95
C GLU A 254 -45.69 24.04 18.81
N HIS A 255 -45.08 25.01 19.52
CA HIS A 255 -45.83 26.02 20.28
C HIS A 255 -46.53 27.08 19.41
N LEU A 256 -46.27 27.14 18.10
CA LEU A 256 -46.89 28.07 17.16
C LEU A 256 -48.08 27.47 16.38
N LEU A 257 -48.41 26.19 16.62
CA LEU A 257 -49.54 25.48 15.99
C LEU A 257 -50.49 24.86 17.02
N ALA A 258 -50.85 25.61 18.07
CA ALA A 258 -52.03 25.30 18.86
C ALA A 258 -53.27 25.88 18.15
N PRO A 259 -54.26 25.06 17.74
CA PRO A 259 -55.48 25.58 17.11
C PRO A 259 -56.32 26.33 18.15
N LEU A 260 -56.70 27.56 17.81
CA LEU A 260 -57.83 28.28 18.44
C LEU A 260 -59.16 27.66 17.99
#